data_AF-A0A8S1QYZ3-F1
#
_entry.id   AF-A0A8S1QYZ3-F1
#
_cell.length_a   1.000
_cell.length_b   1.000
_cell.length_c   1.000
_cell.angle_alpha   90.00
_cell.angle_beta   90.00
_cell.angle_gamma   90.00
#
_symmetry.space_group_name_H-M   'P 1'
#
loop_
_entity.id
_entity.type
_entity.pdbx_description
1 polymer ?
#
loop_
_entity_poly.entity_id
_entity_poly.type
_entity_poly.pdbx_seq_one_letter_code
_entity_poly.pdbx_strand_id
1 'polypeptide(L)'
;MSTSQKIKRRQQPSEQMGFCVQCLNFIPIAQIDLHCRSCMENNRKINSQIDQISSQLLHIKTIAIKGAEKQDESSEKFKFLIRIQELSSQIDAIRCYNAQSVKKLKDIESEINVLIAYPQTSMTIMMLLSRLFSLVKEKLQLQNQKRLVSQNSYPQAVDTRIKTESQNEEQSEKGYIYRQFKSENDIRKVSEFKRTFYSKCLELKLKLGKNDPAQQILVQDLFERVVRRNYNQEEALRFVKRCFQEGKINQV
;
A
#
# COMPACT_ATOMS: atom_id res chain seq x y z
N MET A 1 38.43 -54.15 -12.25
CA MET A 1 37.12 -53.79 -12.82
C MET A 1 36.38 -52.94 -11.79
N SER A 2 36.23 -51.64 -12.02
CA SER A 2 35.64 -50.71 -11.06
C SER A 2 34.43 -50.05 -11.69
N THR A 3 33.24 -50.44 -11.24
CA THR A 3 31.95 -49.90 -11.71
C THR A 3 31.64 -48.59 -11.00
N SER A 4 31.91 -47.46 -11.67
CA SER A 4 31.43 -46.14 -11.26
C SER A 4 29.91 -46.04 -11.48
N GLN A 5 29.15 -46.11 -10.38
CA GLN A 5 27.72 -45.78 -10.37
C GLN A 5 27.55 -44.27 -10.58
N LYS A 6 27.05 -43.87 -11.75
CA LYS A 6 26.59 -42.50 -12.02
C LYS A 6 25.32 -42.23 -11.22
N ILE A 7 25.44 -41.49 -10.12
CA ILE A 7 24.30 -40.92 -9.39
C ILE A 7 23.64 -39.86 -10.29
N LYS A 8 22.49 -40.21 -10.89
CA LYS A 8 21.60 -39.24 -11.55
C LYS A 8 21.07 -38.26 -10.51
N ARG A 9 21.63 -37.04 -10.46
CA ARG A 9 21.03 -35.92 -9.72
C ARG A 9 19.67 -35.62 -10.35
N ARG A 10 18.58 -35.93 -9.65
CA ARG A 10 17.23 -35.46 -10.02
C ARG A 10 17.24 -33.93 -9.95
N GLN A 11 17.11 -33.26 -11.09
CA GLN A 11 16.83 -31.83 -11.13
C GLN A 11 15.45 -31.63 -10.49
N GLN A 12 15.40 -30.84 -9.41
CA GLN A 12 14.12 -30.37 -8.89
C GLN A 12 13.51 -29.42 -9.93
N PRO A 13 12.20 -29.51 -10.21
CA PRO A 13 11.53 -28.53 -11.07
C PRO A 13 11.69 -27.15 -10.41
N SER A 14 12.14 -26.17 -11.17
CA SER A 14 12.13 -24.77 -10.74
C SER A 14 10.70 -24.39 -10.39
N GLU A 15 10.44 -24.08 -9.13
CA GLU A 15 9.11 -23.63 -8.70
C GLU A 15 8.77 -22.34 -9.46
N GLN A 16 7.76 -22.42 -10.33
CA GLN A 16 7.23 -21.25 -11.03
C GLN A 16 6.57 -20.32 -10.00
N MET A 17 6.85 -19.02 -10.10
CA MET A 17 6.36 -18.00 -9.17
C MET A 17 5.35 -17.08 -9.86
N GLY A 18 4.24 -16.77 -9.20
CA GLY A 18 3.26 -15.76 -9.59
C GLY A 18 3.39 -14.49 -8.75
N PHE A 19 3.01 -13.34 -9.30
CA PHE A 19 3.06 -12.04 -8.60
C PHE A 19 1.67 -11.63 -8.11
N CYS A 20 1.53 -11.37 -6.81
CA CYS A 20 0.29 -10.87 -6.22
C CYS A 20 0.26 -9.33 -6.22
N VAL A 21 -0.69 -8.74 -6.95
CA VAL A 21 -0.86 -7.27 -7.04
C VAL A 21 -1.40 -6.62 -5.78
N GLN A 22 -1.90 -7.40 -4.81
CA GLN A 22 -2.53 -6.90 -3.58
C GLN A 22 -1.50 -6.69 -2.46
N CYS A 23 -0.50 -7.56 -2.36
CA CYS A 23 0.58 -7.47 -1.36
C CYS A 23 1.97 -7.20 -1.97
N LEU A 24 2.07 -7.21 -3.31
CA LEU A 24 3.30 -7.02 -4.09
C LEU A 24 4.37 -8.10 -3.84
N ASN A 25 3.95 -9.30 -3.45
CA ASN A 25 4.85 -10.44 -3.22
C ASN A 25 4.82 -11.45 -4.38
N PHE A 26 5.97 -12.12 -4.57
CA PHE A 26 6.06 -13.32 -5.38
C PHE A 26 5.65 -14.54 -4.54
N ILE A 27 4.74 -15.33 -5.09
CA ILE A 27 4.11 -16.48 -4.44
C ILE A 27 4.28 -17.70 -5.35
N PRO A 28 4.60 -18.89 -4.85
CA PRO A 28 4.61 -20.10 -5.68
C PRO A 28 3.30 -20.25 -6.46
N ILE A 29 3.38 -20.57 -7.75
CA ILE A 29 2.20 -20.59 -8.64
C ILE A 29 1.15 -21.60 -8.15
N ALA A 30 1.57 -22.67 -7.48
CA ALA A 30 0.68 -23.66 -6.87
C ALA A 30 -0.21 -23.09 -5.74
N GLN A 31 0.18 -21.94 -5.17
CA GLN A 31 -0.50 -21.33 -4.03
C GLN A 31 -1.07 -19.94 -4.34
N ILE A 32 -0.86 -19.43 -5.56
CA ILE A 32 -1.23 -18.05 -5.93
C ILE A 32 -2.74 -17.80 -5.78
N ASP A 33 -3.59 -18.76 -6.14
CA ASP A 33 -5.05 -18.60 -6.06
C ASP A 33 -5.53 -18.53 -4.61
N LEU A 34 -5.03 -19.43 -3.75
CA LEU A 34 -5.33 -19.44 -2.33
C LEU A 34 -4.84 -18.15 -1.66
N HIS A 35 -3.61 -17.74 -1.97
CA HIS A 35 -3.03 -16.51 -1.50
C HIS A 35 -3.87 -15.30 -1.93
N CYS A 36 -4.27 -15.21 -3.20
CA CYS A 36 -5.03 -14.06 -3.71
C CYS A 36 -6.37 -13.93 -3.00
N ARG A 37 -7.08 -15.03 -2.73
CA ARG A 37 -8.34 -15.00 -1.95
C ARG A 37 -8.12 -14.45 -0.55
N SER A 38 -7.18 -15.05 0.20
CA SER A 38 -6.89 -14.61 1.57
C SER A 38 -6.35 -13.17 1.62
N CYS A 39 -5.49 -12.79 0.69
CA CYS A 39 -4.93 -11.44 0.59
C CYS A 39 -6.00 -10.39 0.30
N MET A 40 -6.98 -10.70 -0.58
CA MET A 40 -8.11 -9.82 -0.84
C MET A 40 -9.02 -9.67 0.38
N GLU A 41 -9.35 -10.76 1.07
CA GLU A 41 -10.18 -10.73 2.28
C GLU A 41 -9.52 -9.94 3.41
N ASN A 42 -8.23 -10.18 3.65
CA ASN A 42 -7.45 -9.44 4.64
C ASN A 42 -7.38 -7.95 4.31
N ASN A 43 -7.18 -7.59 3.03
CA ASN A 43 -7.20 -6.18 2.61
C ASN A 43 -8.58 -5.54 2.80
N ARG A 44 -9.67 -6.24 2.49
CA ARG A 44 -11.04 -5.74 2.74
C ARG A 44 -11.28 -5.49 4.22
N LYS A 45 -10.88 -6.43 5.08
CA LYS A 45 -11.00 -6.29 6.53
C LYS A 45 -10.22 -5.08 7.06
N ILE A 46 -8.96 -4.94 6.63
CA ILE A 46 -8.11 -3.81 7.02
C ILE A 46 -8.72 -2.48 6.55
N ASN A 47 -9.21 -2.41 5.31
CA ASN A 47 -9.85 -1.20 4.79
C ASN A 47 -11.13 -0.85 5.56
N SER A 48 -11.96 -1.84 5.87
CA SER A 48 -13.15 -1.62 6.72
C SER A 48 -12.79 -1.08 8.10
N GLN A 49 -11.71 -1.58 8.72
CA GLN A 49 -11.23 -1.06 10.00
C GLN A 49 -10.71 0.38 9.89
N ILE A 50 -10.03 0.72 8.79
CA ILE A 50 -9.60 2.09 8.52
C ILE A 50 -10.81 3.03 8.41
N ASP A 51 -11.84 2.63 7.67
CA ASP A 51 -13.06 3.42 7.48
C ASP A 51 -13.81 3.63 8.81
N GLN A 52 -13.86 2.59 9.66
CA GLN A 52 -14.43 2.68 11.00
C GLN A 52 -13.68 3.67 11.89
N ILE A 53 -12.35 3.63 11.89
CA ILE A 53 -11.52 4.59 12.64
C ILE A 53 -11.77 6.01 12.13
N SER A 54 -11.76 6.23 10.81
CA SER A 54 -12.01 7.55 10.23
C SER A 54 -13.40 8.08 10.57
N SER A 55 -14.44 7.24 10.56
CA SER A 55 -15.80 7.61 10.99
C SER A 55 -15.84 8.05 12.45
N GLN A 56 -15.14 7.34 13.33
CA GLN A 56 -15.11 7.69 14.75
C GLN A 56 -14.27 8.94 15.05
N LEU A 57 -13.17 9.15 14.34
CA LEU A 57 -12.39 10.40 14.41
C LEU A 57 -13.23 11.60 13.98
N LEU A 58 -14.02 11.44 12.91
CA LEU A 58 -14.96 12.47 12.47
C LEU A 58 -16.01 12.75 13.54
N HIS A 59 -16.56 11.71 14.17
CA HIS A 59 -17.54 11.86 15.25
C HIS A 59 -16.96 12.62 16.46
N ILE A 60 -15.76 12.24 16.93
CA ILE A 60 -15.04 12.93 18.01
C ILE A 60 -14.83 14.41 17.64
N LYS A 61 -14.39 14.67 16.41
CA LYS A 61 -14.19 16.03 15.89
C LYS A 61 -15.49 16.84 15.92
N THR A 62 -16.60 16.26 15.49
CA THR A 62 -17.91 16.94 15.53
C THR A 62 -18.36 17.25 16.96
N ILE A 63 -18.16 16.33 17.91
CA ILE A 63 -18.48 16.58 19.32
C ILE A 63 -17.60 17.70 19.88
N ALA A 64 -16.30 17.67 19.57
CA ALA A 64 -15.35 18.67 20.03
C ALA A 64 -15.70 20.08 19.54
N ILE A 65 -16.02 20.23 18.24
CA ILE A 65 -16.44 21.50 17.63
C ILE A 65 -17.71 22.04 18.32
N LYS A 66 -18.77 21.22 18.38
CA LYS A 66 -20.04 21.63 19.01
C LYS A 66 -19.89 21.92 20.50
N GLY A 67 -18.94 21.27 21.16
CA GLY A 67 -18.57 21.53 22.53
C GLY A 67 -17.89 22.89 22.67
N ALA A 68 -16.93 23.19 21.80
CA ALA A 68 -16.15 24.42 21.82
C ALA A 68 -17.01 25.65 21.53
N GLU A 69 -17.95 25.58 20.59
CA GLU A 69 -18.92 26.65 20.27
C GLU A 69 -19.76 27.11 21.47
N LYS A 70 -19.88 26.26 22.50
CA LYS A 70 -20.67 26.52 23.72
C LYS A 70 -19.82 26.97 24.91
N GLN A 71 -18.52 27.09 24.75
CA GLN A 71 -17.60 27.49 25.81
C GLN A 71 -17.04 28.88 25.53
N ASP A 72 -16.64 29.57 26.59
CA ASP A 72 -15.84 30.79 26.46
C ASP A 72 -14.44 30.43 25.94
N GLU A 73 -13.92 31.23 25.00
CA GLU A 73 -12.61 31.02 24.35
C GLU A 73 -11.46 31.03 25.35
N SER A 74 -11.62 31.75 26.46
CA SER A 74 -10.65 31.82 27.54
C SER A 74 -10.57 30.55 28.39
N SER A 75 -11.61 29.69 28.33
CA SER A 75 -11.74 28.55 29.23
C SER A 75 -10.77 27.42 28.90
N GLU A 76 -10.23 26.76 29.92
CA GLU A 76 -9.41 25.55 29.75
C GLU A 76 -10.16 24.47 28.96
N LYS A 77 -11.46 24.33 29.21
CA LYS A 77 -12.30 23.38 28.49
C LYS A 77 -12.36 23.66 26.99
N PHE A 78 -12.42 24.93 26.58
CA PHE A 78 -12.34 25.31 25.17
C PHE A 78 -11.00 24.89 24.55
N LYS A 79 -9.87 25.19 25.22
CA LYS A 79 -8.53 24.82 24.76
C LYS A 79 -8.39 23.30 24.55
N PHE A 80 -8.88 22.50 25.49
CA PHE A 80 -8.87 21.03 25.35
C PHE A 80 -9.71 20.55 24.16
N LEU A 81 -10.90 21.12 23.95
CA LEU A 81 -11.77 20.72 22.84
C LEU A 81 -11.16 21.08 21.48
N ILE A 82 -10.56 22.25 21.35
CA ILE A 82 -9.79 22.63 20.16
C ILE A 82 -8.63 21.66 19.94
N ARG A 83 -7.88 21.32 20.99
CA ARG A 83 -6.75 20.40 20.85
C ARG A 83 -7.19 18.98 20.45
N ILE A 84 -8.29 18.48 21.01
CA ILE A 84 -8.89 17.19 20.61
C ILE A 84 -9.29 17.21 19.13
N GLN A 85 -9.88 18.30 18.65
CA GLN A 85 -10.24 18.47 17.23
C GLN A 85 -9.00 18.44 16.32
N GLU A 86 -7.93 19.12 16.71
CA GLU A 86 -6.66 19.15 15.97
C GLU A 86 -6.04 17.76 15.91
N LEU A 87 -5.92 17.08 17.05
CA LEU A 87 -5.36 15.74 17.13
C LEU A 87 -6.18 14.75 16.31
N SER A 88 -7.51 14.82 16.37
CA SER A 88 -8.40 13.98 15.56
C SER A 88 -8.14 14.17 14.06
N SER A 89 -7.94 15.42 13.63
CA SER A 89 -7.65 15.75 12.23
C SER A 89 -6.25 15.28 11.80
N GLN A 90 -5.25 15.43 12.68
CA GLN A 90 -3.89 14.94 12.42
C GLN A 90 -3.85 13.41 12.31
N ILE A 91 -4.56 12.70 13.19
CA ILE A 91 -4.66 11.24 13.14
C ILE A 91 -5.29 10.82 11.82
N ASP A 92 -6.43 11.40 11.43
CA ASP A 92 -7.12 11.02 10.17
C ASP A 92 -6.26 11.27 8.93
N ALA A 93 -5.51 12.39 8.89
CA ALA A 93 -4.63 12.75 7.78
C ALA A 93 -3.47 11.75 7.57
N ILE A 94 -3.09 10.98 8.59
CA ILE A 94 -2.05 9.96 8.47
C ILE A 94 -2.62 8.74 7.71
N ARG A 95 -2.46 8.73 6.38
CA ARG A 95 -2.91 7.65 5.49
C ARG A 95 -1.78 6.72 5.03
N CYS A 96 -0.53 7.14 5.17
CA CYS A 96 0.64 6.35 4.77
C CYS A 96 1.04 5.35 5.86
N TYR A 97 1.56 4.19 5.47
CA TYR A 97 1.99 3.10 6.37
C TYR A 97 3.50 2.90 6.27
N ASN A 98 4.26 3.90 6.74
CA ASN A 98 5.72 3.90 6.69
C ASN A 98 6.30 4.25 8.06
N ALA A 99 7.62 4.13 8.23
CA ALA A 99 8.26 4.38 9.53
C ALA A 99 8.01 5.80 10.07
N GLN A 100 7.90 6.78 9.17
CA GLN A 100 7.63 8.18 9.55
C GLN A 100 6.20 8.34 10.09
N SER A 101 5.21 7.69 9.48
CA SER A 101 3.83 7.76 9.96
C SER A 101 3.64 7.01 11.28
N VAL A 102 4.35 5.90 11.50
CA VAL A 102 4.41 5.24 12.82
C VAL A 102 4.97 6.19 13.87
N LYS A 103 6.08 6.89 13.57
CA LYS A 103 6.68 7.86 14.50
C LYS A 103 5.67 8.96 14.85
N LYS A 104 5.05 9.59 13.85
CA LYS A 104 4.02 10.63 14.08
C LYS A 104 2.86 10.14 14.94
N LEU A 105 2.38 8.91 14.72
CA LEU A 105 1.31 8.34 15.56
C LEU A 105 1.76 8.12 17.00
N LYS A 106 3.02 7.71 17.23
CA LYS A 106 3.58 7.59 18.59
C LYS A 106 3.77 8.94 19.28
N ASP A 107 4.18 9.96 18.53
CA ASP A 107 4.30 11.33 19.06
C ASP A 107 2.91 11.82 19.50
N ILE A 108 1.87 11.62 18.67
CA ILE A 108 0.47 11.92 19.02
C ILE A 108 -0.01 11.08 20.22
N GLU A 109 0.33 9.79 20.29
CA GLU A 109 0.00 8.92 21.43
C GLU A 109 0.58 9.48 22.74
N SER A 110 1.85 9.90 22.71
CA SER A 110 2.52 10.48 23.86
C SER A 110 1.85 11.79 24.31
N GLU A 111 1.43 12.61 23.35
CA GLU A 111 0.76 13.86 23.63
C GLU A 111 -0.62 13.64 24.27
N ILE A 112 -1.42 12.72 23.73
CA ILE A 112 -2.73 12.37 24.32
C ILE A 112 -2.56 11.86 25.75
N ASN A 113 -1.53 11.06 26.03
CA ASN A 113 -1.24 10.61 27.40
C ASN A 113 -0.94 11.77 28.35
N VAL A 114 -0.20 12.79 27.90
CA VAL A 114 0.05 14.00 28.69
C VAL A 114 -1.25 14.75 28.98
N LEU A 115 -2.14 14.88 27.98
CA LEU A 115 -3.43 15.53 28.15
C LEU A 115 -4.36 14.76 29.11
N ILE A 116 -4.32 13.42 29.08
CA ILE A 116 -5.07 12.56 30.02
C ILE A 116 -4.53 12.69 31.44
N ALA A 117 -3.21 12.79 31.60
CA ALA A 117 -2.56 12.91 32.91
C ALA A 117 -2.85 14.25 33.60
N TYR A 118 -3.21 15.28 32.82
CA TYR A 118 -3.64 16.56 33.38
C TYR A 118 -4.99 16.41 34.10
N PRO A 119 -5.17 16.96 35.31
CA PRO A 119 -6.41 16.82 36.07
C PRO A 119 -7.59 17.46 35.33
N GLN A 120 -8.42 16.62 34.71
CA GLN A 120 -9.57 17.04 33.94
C GLN A 120 -10.79 17.23 34.84
N THR A 121 -11.39 18.42 34.80
CA THR A 121 -12.66 18.69 35.48
C THR A 121 -13.87 18.22 34.68
N SER A 122 -13.70 18.00 33.37
CA SER A 122 -14.79 17.60 32.46
C SER A 122 -14.70 16.12 32.07
N MET A 123 -15.71 15.35 32.46
CA MET A 123 -15.87 13.95 32.06
C MET A 123 -15.92 13.79 30.53
N THR A 124 -16.54 14.74 29.82
CA THR A 124 -16.59 14.73 28.34
C THR A 124 -15.19 14.79 27.73
N ILE A 125 -14.31 15.66 28.22
CA ILE A 125 -12.92 15.74 27.75
C ILE A 125 -12.21 14.42 27.99
N MET A 126 -12.33 13.86 29.19
CA MET A 126 -11.70 12.60 29.56
C MET A 126 -12.16 11.43 28.66
N MET A 127 -13.47 11.36 28.36
CA MET A 127 -14.02 10.35 27.45
C MET A 127 -13.50 10.51 26.01
N LEU A 128 -13.46 11.75 25.50
CA LEU A 128 -12.96 12.02 24.14
C LEU A 128 -11.47 11.69 24.02
N LEU A 129 -10.65 12.10 24.99
CA LEU A 129 -9.22 11.78 25.02
C LEU A 129 -8.98 10.27 25.13
N SER A 130 -9.72 9.57 25.99
CA SER A 130 -9.60 8.11 26.16
C SER A 130 -9.98 7.35 24.88
N ARG A 131 -11.04 7.80 24.19
CA ARG A 131 -11.41 7.20 22.89
C ARG A 131 -10.37 7.52 21.83
N LEU A 132 -9.86 8.75 21.79
CA LEU A 132 -8.82 9.16 20.84
C LEU A 132 -7.54 8.33 21.04
N PHE A 133 -7.13 8.12 22.28
CA PHE A 133 -6.01 7.25 22.63
C PHE A 133 -6.19 5.82 22.11
N SER A 134 -7.39 5.25 22.32
CA SER A 134 -7.73 3.91 21.82
C SER A 134 -7.64 3.84 20.30
N LEU A 135 -8.16 4.85 19.59
CA LEU A 135 -8.11 4.94 18.13
C LEU A 135 -6.68 5.03 17.59
N VAL A 136 -5.79 5.77 18.27
CA VAL A 136 -4.37 5.84 17.89
C VAL A 136 -3.71 4.46 18.02
N LYS A 137 -4.00 3.73 19.10
CA LYS A 137 -3.51 2.35 19.29
C LYS A 137 -4.03 1.39 18.22
N GLU A 138 -5.34 1.43 17.94
CA GLU A 138 -5.96 0.64 16.86
C GLU A 138 -5.27 0.94 15.51
N LYS A 139 -5.01 2.22 15.21
CA LYS A 139 -4.33 2.63 13.98
C LYS A 139 -2.86 2.20 13.91
N LEU A 140 -2.13 2.24 15.01
CA LEU A 140 -0.77 1.69 15.12
C LEU A 140 -0.75 0.18 14.89
N GLN A 141 -1.73 -0.56 15.43
CA GLN A 141 -1.86 -2.01 15.20
C GLN A 141 -2.13 -2.31 13.72
N LEU A 142 -3.02 -1.55 13.06
CA LEU A 142 -3.27 -1.71 11.63
C LEU A 142 -2.02 -1.46 10.78
N GLN A 143 -1.16 -0.53 11.17
CA GLN A 143 0.12 -0.33 10.48
C GLN A 143 1.01 -1.57 10.54
N ASN A 144 1.09 -2.21 11.71
CA ASN A 144 1.85 -3.45 11.88
C ASN A 144 1.20 -4.61 11.11
N GLN A 145 -0.14 -4.70 11.09
CA GLN A 145 -0.86 -5.74 10.34
C GLN A 145 -0.68 -5.61 8.83
N LYS A 146 -0.73 -4.39 8.25
CA LYS A 146 -0.42 -4.20 6.82
C LYS A 146 0.99 -4.66 6.47
N ARG A 147 1.96 -4.39 7.33
CA ARG A 147 3.35 -4.86 7.16
C ARG A 147 3.45 -6.39 7.23
N LEU A 148 2.65 -7.04 8.07
CA LEU A 148 2.61 -8.50 8.19
C LEU A 148 1.85 -9.17 7.03
N VAL A 149 0.81 -8.56 6.46
CA VAL A 149 0.15 -9.07 5.24
C VAL A 149 1.11 -9.05 4.04
N SER A 150 2.08 -8.14 4.02
CA SER A 150 3.18 -8.15 3.06
C SER A 150 4.34 -9.10 3.40
N GLN A 151 4.34 -9.78 4.56
CA GLN A 151 5.45 -10.67 4.97
C GLN A 151 5.02 -12.13 5.19
N ASN A 152 3.81 -12.36 5.71
CA ASN A 152 3.32 -13.67 6.12
C ASN A 152 2.64 -14.48 5.00
N SER A 153 2.87 -14.11 3.75
CA SER A 153 2.42 -14.90 2.59
C SER A 153 3.47 -15.89 2.09
N TYR A 154 4.47 -16.21 2.90
CA TYR A 154 5.39 -17.30 2.64
C TYR A 154 4.92 -18.55 3.39
N PRO A 155 4.82 -19.71 2.74
CA PRO A 155 4.79 -20.97 3.45
C PRO A 155 6.06 -21.10 4.28
N GLN A 156 5.89 -21.37 5.57
CA GLN A 156 6.98 -21.84 6.42
C GLN A 156 7.37 -23.26 5.98
N ALA A 157 8.15 -23.37 4.90
CA ALA A 157 9.02 -24.49 4.54
C ALA A 157 9.24 -24.53 3.02
N VAL A 158 10.09 -23.66 2.47
CA VAL A 158 10.82 -24.02 1.24
C VAL A 158 12.22 -23.40 1.29
N ASP A 159 13.21 -24.24 1.60
CA ASP A 159 14.63 -23.94 1.41
C ASP A 159 14.89 -23.73 -0.09
N THR A 160 14.81 -22.49 -0.57
CA THR A 160 15.15 -22.14 -1.94
C THR A 160 16.48 -21.40 -1.97
N ARG A 161 17.56 -22.18 -2.08
CA ARG A 161 18.90 -21.71 -2.41
C ARG A 161 18.92 -21.31 -3.89
N ILE A 162 19.00 -20.01 -4.16
CA ILE A 162 18.98 -19.44 -5.51
C ILE A 162 20.25 -19.80 -6.28
N LYS A 163 20.08 -20.39 -7.47
CA LYS A 163 21.04 -20.30 -8.58
C LYS A 163 20.31 -19.68 -9.77
N THR A 164 20.67 -18.44 -10.11
CA THR A 164 20.28 -17.78 -11.35
C THR A 164 21.20 -18.26 -12.46
N GLU A 165 20.68 -19.06 -13.39
CA GLU A 165 21.28 -19.23 -14.71
C GLU A 165 20.44 -18.46 -15.73
N SER A 166 21.09 -17.50 -16.37
CA SER A 166 20.59 -16.72 -17.50
C SER A 166 20.84 -17.50 -18.77
N GLN A 167 19.80 -17.88 -19.53
CA GLN A 167 19.92 -18.13 -20.96
C GLN A 167 18.65 -17.65 -21.69
N ASN A 168 18.91 -16.99 -22.83
CA ASN A 168 17.98 -16.38 -23.78
C ASN A 168 16.98 -17.38 -24.36
N GLU A 169 15.83 -16.87 -24.82
CA GLU A 169 15.41 -17.08 -26.21
C GLU A 169 14.43 -15.98 -26.65
N GLU A 170 14.73 -15.42 -27.83
CA GLU A 170 13.96 -14.43 -28.58
C GLU A 170 12.78 -15.10 -29.33
N GLN A 171 11.93 -14.25 -29.91
CA GLN A 171 10.85 -14.54 -30.87
C GLN A 171 9.46 -14.86 -30.31
N SER A 172 8.60 -13.84 -30.30
CA SER A 172 7.41 -13.82 -31.16
C SER A 172 6.68 -12.47 -31.03
N GLU A 173 7.08 -11.51 -31.88
CA GLU A 173 6.18 -10.43 -32.29
C GLU A 173 5.08 -11.01 -33.19
N LYS A 174 3.81 -10.85 -32.81
CA LYS A 174 2.70 -10.61 -33.75
C LYS A 174 1.39 -10.26 -33.02
N GLY A 175 1.04 -8.98 -33.11
CA GLY A 175 -0.28 -8.47 -33.50
C GLY A 175 -1.51 -8.82 -32.66
N TYR A 176 -1.95 -7.87 -31.83
CA TYR A 176 -3.38 -7.67 -31.57
C TYR A 176 -3.70 -6.17 -31.60
N ILE A 177 -4.52 -5.79 -32.60
CA ILE A 177 -5.04 -4.44 -32.80
C ILE A 177 -6.32 -4.23 -31.97
N TYR A 178 -6.40 -3.01 -31.48
CA TYR A 178 -7.27 -2.37 -30.50
C TYR A 178 -8.77 -2.27 -30.86
N ARG A 179 -9.64 -2.27 -29.84
CA ARG A 179 -10.91 -1.51 -29.86
C ARG A 179 -11.15 -0.78 -28.52
N GLN A 180 -11.53 0.49 -28.67
CA GLN A 180 -11.86 1.48 -27.63
C GLN A 180 -12.88 0.98 -26.61
N PHE A 181 -12.79 1.44 -25.35
CA PHE A 181 -14.01 1.65 -24.55
C PHE A 181 -13.99 2.97 -23.78
N LYS A 182 -15.06 3.73 -24.04
CA LYS A 182 -15.65 4.78 -23.20
C LYS A 182 -16.51 4.09 -22.13
N SER A 183 -16.54 4.67 -20.93
CA SER A 183 -17.46 4.44 -19.79
C SER A 183 -17.25 3.19 -18.91
N GLU A 184 -17.58 3.39 -17.62
CA GLU A 184 -17.27 2.65 -16.38
C GLU A 184 -17.71 1.19 -16.24
N ASN A 185 -18.13 0.49 -17.30
CA ASN A 185 -18.68 -0.88 -17.16
C ASN A 185 -17.65 -2.02 -17.24
N ASP A 186 -16.36 -1.73 -17.13
CA ASP A 186 -15.31 -2.66 -17.57
C ASP A 186 -14.24 -2.93 -16.51
N ILE A 187 -14.66 -3.31 -15.29
CA ILE A 187 -13.75 -3.71 -14.19
C ILE A 187 -12.71 -4.75 -14.65
N ARG A 188 -13.11 -5.68 -15.53
CA ARG A 188 -12.20 -6.68 -16.13
C ARG A 188 -11.17 -6.03 -17.07
N LYS A 189 -11.56 -5.08 -17.91
CA LYS A 189 -10.62 -4.38 -18.81
C LYS A 189 -9.74 -3.38 -18.06
N VAL A 190 -10.22 -2.76 -16.99
CA VAL A 190 -9.39 -1.91 -16.09
C VAL A 190 -8.34 -2.76 -15.39
N SER A 191 -8.73 -3.96 -14.92
CA SER A 191 -7.79 -4.93 -14.33
C SER A 191 -6.76 -5.45 -15.34
N GLU A 192 -7.18 -5.74 -16.56
CA GLU A 192 -6.31 -6.21 -17.65
C GLU A 192 -5.36 -5.11 -18.14
N PHE A 193 -5.85 -3.88 -18.28
CA PHE A 193 -5.05 -2.70 -18.57
C PHE A 193 -3.99 -2.46 -17.49
N LYS A 194 -4.39 -2.50 -16.21
CA LYS A 194 -3.47 -2.36 -15.07
C LYS A 194 -2.40 -3.44 -15.11
N ARG A 195 -2.76 -4.72 -15.30
CA ARG A 195 -1.79 -5.82 -15.38
C ARG A 195 -0.80 -5.61 -16.52
N THR A 196 -1.29 -5.23 -17.70
CA THR A 196 -0.44 -5.04 -18.88
C THR A 196 0.46 -3.81 -18.75
N PHE A 197 -0.06 -2.73 -18.17
CA PHE A 197 0.70 -1.51 -17.88
C PHE A 197 1.87 -1.78 -16.93
N TYR A 198 1.61 -2.45 -15.81
CA TYR A 198 2.65 -2.76 -14.82
C TYR A 198 3.71 -3.69 -15.39
N SER A 199 3.30 -4.72 -16.14
CA SER A 199 4.24 -5.66 -16.77
C SER A 199 5.21 -4.94 -17.71
N LYS A 200 4.69 -4.07 -18.58
CA LYS A 200 5.55 -3.30 -19.51
C LYS A 200 6.44 -2.28 -18.80
N CYS A 201 5.98 -1.65 -17.72
CA CYS A 201 6.82 -0.75 -16.93
C CYS A 201 7.99 -1.50 -16.26
N LEU A 202 7.74 -2.70 -15.75
CA LEU A 202 8.77 -3.53 -15.15
C LEU A 202 9.78 -4.01 -16.19
N GLU A 203 9.33 -4.48 -17.36
CA GLU A 203 10.22 -4.84 -18.47
C GLU A 203 11.13 -3.68 -18.88
N LEU A 204 10.59 -2.46 -18.97
CA LEU A 204 11.38 -1.27 -19.29
C LEU A 204 12.39 -0.96 -18.18
N LYS A 205 12.01 -1.07 -16.91
CA LYS A 205 12.93 -0.87 -15.79
C LYS A 205 14.04 -1.91 -15.72
N LEU A 206 13.75 -3.16 -16.06
CA LEU A 206 14.76 -4.24 -16.08
C LEU A 206 15.86 -3.98 -17.13
N LYS A 207 15.56 -3.20 -18.17
CA LYS A 207 16.53 -2.79 -19.20
C LYS A 207 17.38 -1.58 -18.78
N LEU A 208 17.01 -0.89 -17.71
CA LEU A 208 17.76 0.26 -17.19
C LEU A 208 18.84 -0.19 -16.20
N GLY A 209 19.93 0.57 -16.11
CA GLY A 209 20.98 0.33 -15.12
C GLY A 209 20.45 0.42 -13.68
N LYS A 210 21.09 -0.30 -12.74
CA LYS A 210 20.68 -0.30 -11.31
C LYS A 210 20.72 1.09 -10.66
N ASN A 211 21.55 2.00 -11.17
CA ASN A 211 21.72 3.36 -10.67
C ASN A 211 21.00 4.42 -11.54
N ASP A 212 20.18 3.98 -12.50
CA ASP A 212 19.44 4.88 -13.38
C ASP A 212 18.36 5.65 -12.58
N PRO A 213 18.25 6.98 -12.70
CA PRO A 213 17.26 7.77 -11.97
C PRO A 213 15.82 7.29 -12.19
N ALA A 214 15.51 6.71 -13.34
CA ALA A 214 14.19 6.15 -13.61
C ALA A 214 13.87 4.88 -12.80
N GLN A 215 14.87 4.25 -12.15
CA GLN A 215 14.63 3.18 -11.17
C GLN A 215 13.86 3.70 -9.95
N GLN A 216 14.04 4.97 -9.57
CA GLN A 216 13.40 5.59 -8.40
C GLN A 216 11.92 5.96 -8.65
N ILE A 217 11.50 6.01 -9.92
CA ILE A 217 10.12 6.36 -10.31
C ILE A 217 9.17 5.22 -9.95
N LEU A 218 8.21 5.45 -9.06
CA LEU A 218 7.24 4.41 -8.71
C LEU A 218 6.29 4.15 -9.89
N VAL A 219 6.10 2.88 -10.26
CA VAL A 219 5.19 2.47 -11.34
C VAL A 219 3.74 2.86 -11.01
N GLN A 220 3.41 2.91 -9.72
CA GLN A 220 2.11 3.39 -9.24
C GLN A 220 1.86 4.86 -9.59
N ASP A 221 2.85 5.74 -9.41
CA ASP A 221 2.71 7.17 -9.71
C ASP A 221 2.49 7.40 -11.21
N LEU A 222 3.16 6.60 -12.05
CA LEU A 222 2.94 6.61 -13.49
C LEU A 222 1.53 6.14 -13.84
N PHE A 223 1.05 5.07 -13.19
CA PHE A 223 -0.30 4.56 -13.40
C PHE A 223 -1.38 5.57 -13.00
N GLU A 224 -1.23 6.24 -11.87
CA GLU A 224 -2.19 7.27 -11.43
C GLU A 224 -2.27 8.43 -12.43
N ARG A 225 -1.14 8.86 -13.01
CA ARG A 225 -1.12 9.90 -14.04
C ARG A 225 -1.76 9.47 -15.34
N VAL A 226 -1.49 8.23 -15.77
CA VAL A 226 -2.08 7.61 -16.96
C VAL A 226 -3.61 7.53 -16.83
N VAL A 227 -4.09 7.12 -15.65
CA VAL A 227 -5.54 7.06 -15.36
C VAL A 227 -6.15 8.46 -15.30
N ARG A 228 -5.53 9.42 -14.59
CA ARG A 228 -6.04 10.79 -14.50
C ARG A 228 -6.12 11.51 -15.85
N ARG A 229 -5.18 11.22 -16.76
CA ARG A 229 -5.17 11.80 -18.11
C ARG A 229 -5.94 10.97 -19.14
N ASN A 230 -6.56 9.87 -18.70
CA ASN A 230 -7.35 8.97 -19.53
C ASN A 230 -6.60 8.47 -20.77
N TYR A 231 -5.31 8.15 -20.61
CA TYR A 231 -4.48 7.67 -21.70
C TYR A 231 -4.90 6.27 -22.13
N ASN A 232 -4.95 6.05 -23.44
CA ASN A 232 -4.99 4.69 -23.99
C ASN A 232 -3.63 3.98 -23.76
N GLN A 233 -3.56 2.69 -24.02
CA GLN A 233 -2.37 1.89 -23.71
C GLN A 233 -1.14 2.29 -24.51
N GLU A 234 -1.30 2.76 -25.74
CA GLU A 234 -0.16 3.26 -26.53
C GLU A 234 0.35 4.61 -26.00
N GLU A 235 -0.56 5.51 -25.64
CA GLU A 235 -0.24 6.79 -25.02
C GLU A 235 0.41 6.60 -23.65
N ALA A 236 -0.10 5.67 -22.85
CA ALA A 236 0.44 5.30 -21.56
C ALA A 236 1.88 4.78 -21.68
N LEU A 237 2.16 3.94 -22.68
CA LEU A 237 3.51 3.42 -22.91
C LEU A 237 4.47 4.48 -23.46
N ARG A 238 4.00 5.37 -24.32
CA ARG A 238 4.79 6.52 -24.79
C ARG A 238 5.14 7.45 -23.62
N PHE A 239 4.18 7.70 -22.73
CA PHE A 239 4.39 8.47 -21.51
C PHE A 239 5.42 7.83 -20.58
N VAL A 240 5.28 6.54 -20.28
CA VAL A 240 6.23 5.81 -19.43
C VAL A 240 7.65 5.83 -20.01
N LYS A 241 7.80 5.58 -21.32
CA LYS A 241 9.10 5.63 -21.99
C LYS A 241 9.75 7.00 -21.86
N ARG A 242 8.97 8.08 -22.01
CA ARG A 242 9.46 9.46 -21.83
C ARG A 242 9.91 9.70 -20.39
N CYS A 243 9.09 9.35 -19.40
CA CYS A 243 9.45 9.51 -17.99
C CYS A 243 10.71 8.71 -17.62
N PHE A 244 10.91 7.53 -18.22
CA PHE A 244 12.09 6.71 -18.00
C PHE A 244 13.33 7.22 -18.73
N GLN A 245 13.20 7.88 -19.88
CA GLN A 245 14.32 8.53 -20.57
C GLN A 245 14.75 9.83 -19.89
N GLU A 246 13.80 10.61 -19.37
CA GLU A 246 14.06 11.89 -18.72
C GLU A 246 14.41 11.75 -17.23
N GLY A 247 14.23 10.56 -16.64
CA GLY A 247 14.47 10.29 -15.22
C GLY A 247 13.59 11.11 -14.27
N LYS A 248 12.53 11.74 -14.78
CA LYS A 248 11.64 12.63 -14.03
C LYS A 248 10.20 12.41 -14.44
N ILE A 249 9.32 12.57 -13.47
CA ILE A 249 7.87 12.48 -13.69
C ILE A 249 7.32 13.88 -14.04
N ASN A 250 8.04 14.98 -13.80
CA ASN A 250 7.50 16.35 -13.78
C ASN A 250 7.64 17.18 -15.07
N GLN A 251 7.95 16.59 -16.23
CA GLN A 251 7.85 17.30 -17.51
C GLN A 251 6.64 16.80 -18.30
N VAL A 252 5.78 17.76 -18.66
CA VAL A 252 4.43 17.66 -19.28
C VAL A 252 3.29 17.37 -18.30
#